data_AF-A0A2E9IGZ9-F1
#
_entry.id   AF-A0A2E9IGZ9-F1
#
_cell.length_a   1.000
_cell.length_b   1.000
_cell.length_c   1.000
_cell.angle_alpha   90.00
_cell.angle_beta   90.00
_cell.angle_gamma   90.00
#
_symmetry.space_group_name_H-M   'P 1'
#
loop_
_entity.id
_entity.type
_entity.pdbx_description
1 polymer ?
#
loop_
_entity_poly.entity_id
_entity_poly.type
_entity_poly.pdbx_seq_one_letter_code
_entity_poly.pdbx_strand_id
1 'polypeptide(L)'
;MTEAKLKAEDYEAAIVMGFYTVTKRVMESTEDYGIKQQLYDKIENTPSAKKTGELIATKILKDYPQLKNKKAEVFGRTKSSLTDFWKSYDASDTTPKTDVKIGDKNFSVKIGLAQLMSGGKAESTATFQAAVKNSNSDLVKSPQYKKTNQVLEGFVKNTLAPSKIRPLIKAGTNKVVNAAEKAHKDCMKELGNLFNQSKEFKIEFAREAMSGYEKFGKSSPASADLMLVSTADGGKVEIHDVNDDSYCEKIATAMKLQTRFKTSQRTKKELVSPTNEKGGTGEYFFWSVISLIVDSMTEELDTNEKETLVEFNILNKVKSFVSKTWSKVTNFFKKGLRQLTSFLGAIPDIRVKRNVKF
;
A
#
# COMPACT_ATOMS: atom_id res chain seq x y z
N MET A 1 19.82 25.97 7.63
CA MET A 1 18.54 25.59 7.00
C MET A 1 18.46 24.07 7.05
N THR A 2 17.46 23.50 7.71
CA THR A 2 17.23 22.06 7.74
C THR A 2 16.71 21.64 6.35
N GLU A 3 17.42 20.74 5.67
CA GLU A 3 16.92 20.19 4.39
C GLU A 3 15.51 19.64 4.59
N ALA A 4 14.59 20.02 3.71
CA ALA A 4 13.23 19.50 3.76
C ALA A 4 13.26 17.98 3.57
N LYS A 5 12.58 17.24 4.45
CA LYS A 5 12.53 15.77 4.36
C LYS A 5 12.01 15.34 2.98
N LEU A 6 12.84 14.61 2.24
CA LEU A 6 12.50 14.08 0.93
C LEU A 6 11.34 13.09 1.02
N LYS A 7 10.46 13.14 0.02
CA LYS A 7 9.37 12.19 -0.21
C LYS A 7 9.82 11.13 -1.21
N ALA A 8 9.11 10.00 -1.27
CA ALA A 8 9.39 8.92 -2.22
C ALA A 8 9.52 9.43 -3.67
N GLU A 9 8.57 10.28 -4.09
CA GLU A 9 8.53 10.88 -5.42
C GLU A 9 9.75 11.76 -5.74
N ASP A 10 10.39 12.34 -4.71
CA ASP A 10 11.62 13.12 -4.89
C ASP A 10 12.77 12.20 -5.27
N TYR A 11 12.84 11.00 -4.70
CA TYR A 11 13.85 10.00 -5.04
C TYR A 11 13.64 9.42 -6.45
N GLU A 12 12.41 9.17 -6.87
CA GLU A 12 12.10 8.72 -8.24
C GLU A 12 12.65 9.70 -9.28
N ALA A 13 12.37 11.00 -9.12
CA ALA A 13 12.88 12.04 -9.99
C ALA A 13 14.42 12.15 -9.90
N ALA A 14 14.99 12.10 -8.69
CA ALA A 14 16.43 12.15 -8.50
C ALA A 14 17.16 10.99 -9.19
N ILE A 15 16.62 9.76 -9.17
CA ILE A 15 17.20 8.60 -9.86
C ILE A 15 17.20 8.84 -11.37
N VAL A 16 16.09 9.30 -11.94
CA VAL A 16 15.98 9.58 -13.38
C VAL A 16 16.94 10.70 -13.79
N MET A 17 16.97 11.81 -13.04
CA MET A 17 17.93 12.90 -13.30
C MET A 17 19.38 12.42 -13.19
N GLY A 18 19.72 11.69 -12.13
CA GLY A 18 21.04 11.09 -11.92
C GLY A 18 21.44 10.14 -13.05
N PHE A 19 20.49 9.40 -13.63
CA PHE A 19 20.73 8.54 -14.79
C PHE A 19 21.19 9.34 -16.01
N TYR A 20 20.53 10.47 -16.33
CA TYR A 20 20.95 11.33 -17.43
C TYR A 20 22.29 12.01 -17.15
N THR A 21 22.55 12.41 -15.90
CA THR A 21 23.86 12.95 -15.48
C THR A 21 24.99 11.94 -15.69
N VAL A 22 24.86 10.72 -15.14
CA VAL A 22 25.90 9.68 -15.20
C VAL A 22 26.14 9.20 -16.64
N THR A 23 25.08 9.17 -17.47
CA THR A 23 25.21 8.80 -18.90
C THR A 23 25.64 9.96 -19.79
N LYS A 24 25.81 11.18 -19.25
CA LYS A 24 26.14 12.41 -19.98
C LYS A 24 25.15 12.73 -21.10
N ARG A 25 23.88 12.45 -20.85
CA ARG A 25 22.77 12.71 -21.79
C ARG A 25 21.95 13.88 -21.28
N VAL A 26 21.40 14.65 -22.21
CA VAL A 26 20.57 15.82 -21.90
C VAL A 26 19.11 15.41 -21.79
N MET A 27 18.40 15.99 -20.84
CA MET A 27 16.95 15.95 -20.76
C MET A 27 16.37 17.12 -21.54
N GLU A 28 15.74 16.87 -22.68
CA GLU A 28 15.23 17.94 -23.56
C GLU A 28 14.00 18.65 -22.95
N SER A 29 13.08 17.88 -22.37
CA SER A 29 11.92 18.36 -21.62
C SER A 29 11.72 17.50 -20.38
N THR A 30 11.57 18.12 -19.21
CA THR A 30 11.38 17.39 -17.94
C THR A 30 10.10 16.54 -17.93
N GLU A 31 9.06 17.01 -18.63
CA GLU A 31 7.76 16.35 -18.73
C GLU A 31 7.83 15.03 -19.51
N ASP A 32 8.70 14.93 -20.52
CA ASP A 32 8.91 13.71 -21.31
C ASP A 32 9.47 12.56 -20.47
N TYR A 33 10.01 12.87 -19.29
CA TYR A 33 10.56 11.90 -18.35
C TYR A 33 9.68 11.73 -17.10
N GLY A 34 8.44 12.23 -17.13
CA GLY A 34 7.49 12.12 -16.02
C GLY A 34 7.78 13.05 -14.85
N ILE A 35 8.66 14.04 -15.02
CA ILE A 35 9.09 14.96 -13.96
C ILE A 35 8.47 16.34 -14.21
N LYS A 36 7.62 16.78 -13.28
CA LYS A 36 7.08 18.15 -13.31
C LYS A 36 8.19 19.16 -13.04
N GLN A 37 8.15 20.34 -13.68
CA GLN A 37 9.17 21.37 -13.50
C GLN A 37 9.43 21.75 -12.04
N GLN A 38 8.38 21.92 -11.23
CA GLN A 38 8.53 22.21 -9.79
C GLN A 38 9.31 21.14 -9.03
N LEU A 39 9.17 19.87 -9.43
CA LEU A 39 9.91 18.76 -8.81
C LEU A 39 11.35 18.77 -9.30
N TYR A 40 11.58 18.98 -10.59
CA TYR A 40 12.93 19.13 -11.15
C TYR A 40 13.70 20.23 -10.44
N ASP A 41 13.13 21.44 -10.35
CA ASP A 41 13.76 22.59 -9.69
C ASP A 41 14.05 22.30 -8.21
N LYS A 42 13.15 21.57 -7.54
CA LYS A 42 13.36 21.15 -6.15
C LYS A 42 14.56 20.21 -6.02
N ILE A 43 14.70 19.22 -6.91
CA ILE A 43 15.84 18.30 -6.89
C ILE A 43 17.13 19.04 -7.24
N GLU A 44 17.12 19.93 -8.23
CA GLU A 44 18.28 20.77 -8.56
C GLU A 44 18.79 21.59 -7.37
N ASN A 45 17.86 22.10 -6.55
CA ASN A 45 18.16 22.87 -5.35
C ASN A 45 18.41 22.00 -4.10
N THR A 46 18.44 20.66 -4.23
CA THR A 46 18.68 19.74 -3.11
C THR A 46 19.90 18.85 -3.40
N PRO A 47 21.12 19.29 -3.07
CA PRO A 47 22.37 18.58 -3.41
C PRO A 47 22.41 17.13 -2.92
N SER A 48 21.85 16.86 -1.72
CA SER A 48 21.76 15.50 -1.17
C SER A 48 20.91 14.58 -2.05
N ALA A 49 19.77 15.05 -2.56
CA ALA A 49 18.91 14.29 -3.45
C ALA A 49 19.61 13.96 -4.78
N LYS A 50 20.28 14.95 -5.39
CA LYS A 50 21.06 14.75 -6.63
C LYS A 50 22.11 13.67 -6.46
N LYS A 51 22.92 13.79 -5.39
CA LYS A 51 23.96 12.83 -5.08
C LYS A 51 23.41 11.42 -4.89
N THR A 52 22.31 11.27 -4.12
CA THR A 52 21.65 9.97 -3.95
C THR A 52 21.17 9.41 -5.30
N GLY A 53 20.55 10.24 -6.14
CA GLY A 53 20.11 9.85 -7.47
C GLY A 53 21.24 9.35 -8.38
N GLU A 54 22.38 10.05 -8.39
CA GLU A 54 23.58 9.66 -9.14
C GLU A 54 24.21 8.36 -8.64
N LEU A 55 24.27 8.16 -7.31
CA LEU A 55 24.78 6.92 -6.71
C LEU A 55 23.92 5.72 -7.10
N ILE A 56 22.59 5.87 -6.99
CA ILE A 56 21.64 4.83 -7.38
C ILE A 56 21.75 4.56 -8.89
N ALA A 57 21.76 5.59 -9.73
CA ALA A 57 21.90 5.42 -11.18
C ALA A 57 23.21 4.74 -11.58
N THR A 58 24.31 5.06 -10.89
CA THR A 58 25.61 4.40 -11.08
C THR A 58 25.52 2.92 -10.75
N LYS A 59 24.86 2.54 -9.66
CA LYS A 59 24.61 1.13 -9.31
C LYS A 59 23.74 0.43 -10.36
N ILE A 60 22.66 1.07 -10.83
CA ILE A 60 21.82 0.52 -11.92
C ILE A 60 22.67 0.23 -13.16
N LEU A 61 23.51 1.17 -13.59
CA LEU A 61 24.34 1.00 -14.80
C LEU A 61 25.48 0.01 -14.60
N LYS A 62 25.95 -0.19 -13.36
CA LYS A 62 26.92 -1.24 -13.03
C LYS A 62 26.29 -2.64 -13.17
N ASP A 63 25.07 -2.81 -12.67
CA ASP A 63 24.38 -4.11 -12.68
C ASP A 63 23.71 -4.40 -14.04
N TYR A 64 23.28 -3.35 -14.74
CA TYR A 64 22.58 -3.42 -16.03
C TYR A 64 23.20 -2.46 -17.06
N PRO A 65 24.44 -2.70 -17.52
CA PRO A 65 25.17 -1.80 -18.43
C PRO A 65 24.46 -1.59 -19.78
N GLN A 66 23.65 -2.55 -20.22
CA GLN A 66 22.84 -2.46 -21.44
C GLN A 66 21.80 -1.32 -21.40
N LEU A 67 21.47 -0.81 -20.21
CA LEU A 67 20.51 0.28 -20.05
C LEU A 67 21.07 1.65 -20.43
N LYS A 68 22.40 1.82 -20.55
CA LYS A 68 23.07 3.12 -20.73
C LYS A 68 22.44 4.04 -21.79
N ASN A 69 21.99 3.47 -22.91
CA ASN A 69 21.41 4.23 -24.02
C ASN A 69 19.88 4.20 -24.05
N LYS A 70 19.23 3.65 -23.01
CA LYS A 70 17.76 3.55 -22.91
C LYS A 70 17.16 4.78 -22.23
N LYS A 71 15.87 5.02 -22.48
CA LYS A 71 15.13 6.09 -21.81
C LYS A 71 14.87 5.69 -20.36
N ALA A 72 15.23 6.56 -19.42
CA ALA A 72 14.78 6.52 -18.02
C ALA A 72 13.63 7.52 -17.82
N GLU A 73 12.57 7.13 -17.11
CA GLU A 73 11.42 7.98 -16.82
C GLU A 73 10.76 7.62 -15.48
N VAL A 74 10.15 8.62 -14.82
CA VAL A 74 9.32 8.43 -13.63
C VAL A 74 7.97 7.87 -14.08
N PHE A 75 7.61 6.70 -13.54
CA PHE A 75 6.39 5.98 -13.92
C PHE A 75 5.35 5.93 -12.80
N GLY A 76 5.76 6.09 -11.53
CA GLY A 76 4.93 5.91 -10.32
C GLY A 76 3.63 6.73 -10.26
N ARG A 77 3.54 7.79 -11.07
CA ARG A 77 2.38 8.71 -11.12
C ARG A 77 1.47 8.50 -12.33
N THR A 78 1.80 7.56 -13.21
CA THR A 78 0.92 7.20 -14.33
C THR A 78 -0.33 6.48 -13.82
N LYS A 79 -1.37 6.42 -14.66
CA LYS A 79 -2.58 5.63 -14.39
C LYS A 79 -2.61 4.46 -15.34
N SER A 80 -2.76 3.27 -14.79
CA SER A 80 -2.69 2.03 -15.56
C SER A 80 -3.96 1.21 -15.43
N SER A 81 -4.31 0.51 -16.51
CA SER A 81 -5.47 -0.37 -16.55
C SER A 81 -5.28 -1.57 -15.63
N LEU A 82 -6.33 -1.91 -14.89
CA LEU A 82 -6.38 -3.10 -14.04
C LEU A 82 -6.82 -4.32 -14.85
N THR A 83 -6.35 -5.50 -14.47
CA THR A 83 -6.85 -6.76 -15.02
C THR A 83 -8.30 -7.01 -14.57
N ASP A 84 -9.00 -7.86 -15.31
CA ASP A 84 -10.38 -8.24 -14.93
C ASP A 84 -10.42 -9.06 -13.65
N PHE A 85 -9.35 -9.85 -13.40
CA PHE A 85 -9.15 -10.52 -12.12
C PHE A 85 -9.16 -9.51 -10.96
N TRP A 86 -8.36 -8.44 -11.06
CA TRP A 86 -8.28 -7.44 -10.00
C TRP A 86 -9.62 -6.71 -9.79
N LYS A 87 -10.26 -6.29 -10.89
CA LYS A 87 -11.58 -5.61 -10.85
C LYS A 87 -12.68 -6.47 -10.23
N SER A 88 -12.61 -7.79 -10.37
CA SER A 88 -13.63 -8.71 -9.82
C SER A 88 -13.79 -8.62 -8.29
N TYR A 89 -12.82 -8.02 -7.59
CA TYR A 89 -12.83 -7.79 -6.15
C TYR A 89 -13.17 -6.34 -5.74
N ASP A 90 -13.82 -5.56 -6.62
CA ASP A 90 -14.10 -4.12 -6.47
C ASP A 90 -12.84 -3.23 -6.38
N ALA A 91 -11.67 -3.76 -6.75
CA ALA A 91 -10.41 -3.03 -6.66
C ALA A 91 -10.32 -1.99 -7.79
N SER A 92 -9.78 -0.82 -7.48
CA SER A 92 -9.85 0.36 -8.36
C SER A 92 -8.61 1.26 -8.29
N ASP A 93 -7.63 0.93 -7.45
CA ASP A 93 -6.39 1.69 -7.41
C ASP A 93 -5.54 1.41 -8.64
N THR A 94 -5.49 2.36 -9.57
CA THR A 94 -4.74 2.29 -10.83
C THR A 94 -3.29 2.76 -10.71
N THR A 95 -2.79 2.96 -9.49
CA THR A 95 -1.40 3.40 -9.24
C THR A 95 -0.42 2.24 -9.47
N PRO A 96 0.55 2.38 -10.39
CA PRO A 96 1.48 1.31 -10.76
C PRO A 96 2.38 0.90 -9.59
N LYS A 97 3.01 -0.27 -9.72
CA LYS A 97 4.09 -0.73 -8.83
C LYS A 97 5.46 -0.23 -9.29
N THR A 98 5.59 0.02 -10.58
CA THR A 98 6.76 0.65 -11.21
C THR A 98 6.82 2.11 -10.83
N ASP A 99 7.87 2.48 -10.12
CA ASP A 99 8.17 3.84 -9.72
C ASP A 99 9.07 4.51 -10.77
N VAL A 100 10.09 3.78 -11.25
CA VAL A 100 11.02 4.22 -12.31
C VAL A 100 11.09 3.15 -13.41
N LYS A 101 11.03 3.57 -14.67
CA LYS A 101 11.20 2.70 -15.84
C LYS A 101 12.45 3.08 -16.61
N ILE A 102 13.29 2.11 -16.94
CA ILE A 102 14.50 2.32 -17.75
C ILE A 102 14.54 1.27 -18.85
N GLY A 103 14.27 1.67 -20.10
CA GLY A 103 14.13 0.76 -21.21
C GLY A 103 13.02 -0.27 -20.98
N ASP A 104 13.40 -1.55 -20.88
CA ASP A 104 12.53 -2.70 -20.63
C ASP A 104 12.50 -3.12 -19.15
N LYS A 105 13.20 -2.41 -18.26
CA LYS A 105 13.24 -2.70 -16.83
C LYS A 105 12.31 -1.78 -16.04
N ASN A 106 11.45 -2.39 -15.22
CA ASN A 106 10.50 -1.72 -14.34
C ASN A 106 10.95 -1.85 -12.87
N PHE A 107 11.30 -0.73 -12.24
CA PHE A 107 11.82 -0.70 -10.87
C PHE A 107 10.76 -0.17 -9.90
N SER A 108 10.48 -0.91 -8.83
CA SER A 108 9.82 -0.38 -7.64
C SER A 108 10.89 0.11 -6.66
N VAL A 109 10.84 1.39 -6.31
CA VAL A 109 11.85 2.08 -5.51
C VAL A 109 11.44 2.08 -4.04
N LYS A 110 12.34 1.65 -3.17
CA LYS A 110 12.14 1.59 -1.72
C LYS A 110 13.34 2.21 -1.01
N ILE A 111 13.10 3.35 -0.36
CA ILE A 111 14.14 4.14 0.31
C ILE A 111 13.92 4.09 1.83
N GLY A 112 14.88 3.52 2.56
CA GLY A 112 14.80 3.33 4.02
C GLY A 112 13.60 2.47 4.45
N LEU A 113 12.99 2.75 5.60
CA LEU A 113 11.81 1.99 6.07
C LEU A 113 10.68 2.02 5.03
N ALA A 114 10.44 0.86 4.41
CA ALA A 114 9.58 0.75 3.25
C ALA A 114 8.25 0.08 3.59
N GLN A 115 7.19 0.58 2.96
CA GLN A 115 5.88 -0.05 3.00
C GLN A 115 5.60 -0.63 1.61
N LEU A 116 5.54 -1.96 1.49
CA LEU A 116 5.35 -2.65 0.21
C LEU A 116 3.92 -2.50 -0.30
N MET A 117 2.95 -2.47 0.60
CA MET A 117 1.55 -2.22 0.25
C MET A 117 0.79 -1.55 1.40
N SER A 118 -0.27 -0.81 1.05
CA SER A 118 -1.32 -0.38 1.97
C SER A 118 -2.67 -0.48 1.26
N GLY A 119 -3.15 -1.71 1.12
CA GLY A 119 -4.38 -2.00 0.40
C GLY A 119 -5.59 -1.71 1.28
N GLY A 120 -6.60 -1.01 0.75
CA GLY A 120 -7.94 -1.01 1.34
C GLY A 120 -8.59 -2.40 1.27
N LYS A 121 -9.85 -2.53 1.68
CA LYS A 121 -10.57 -3.82 1.62
C LYS A 121 -10.43 -4.51 0.26
N ALA A 122 -10.79 -3.82 -0.82
CA ALA A 122 -10.79 -4.38 -2.17
C ALA A 122 -9.38 -4.80 -2.62
N GLU A 123 -8.40 -3.89 -2.51
CA GLU A 123 -7.00 -4.16 -2.85
C GLU A 123 -6.39 -5.30 -2.01
N SER A 124 -6.72 -5.37 -0.72
CA SER A 124 -6.25 -6.45 0.18
C SER A 124 -6.86 -7.79 -0.19
N THR A 125 -8.16 -7.82 -0.51
CA THR A 125 -8.83 -9.03 -0.98
C THR A 125 -8.27 -9.48 -2.33
N ALA A 126 -8.05 -8.57 -3.28
CA ALA A 126 -7.46 -8.90 -4.57
C ALA A 126 -6.04 -9.47 -4.42
N THR A 127 -5.19 -8.85 -3.58
CA THR A 127 -3.83 -9.36 -3.27
C THR A 127 -3.89 -10.75 -2.62
N PHE A 128 -4.79 -10.93 -1.65
CA PHE A 128 -5.00 -12.23 -0.99
C PHE A 128 -5.41 -13.32 -2.00
N GLN A 129 -6.35 -13.01 -2.88
CA GLN A 129 -6.85 -13.97 -3.86
C GLN A 129 -5.83 -14.25 -4.98
N ALA A 130 -5.04 -13.24 -5.38
CA ALA A 130 -3.91 -13.41 -6.29
C ALA A 130 -2.91 -14.42 -5.71
N ALA A 131 -2.54 -14.24 -4.44
CA ALA A 131 -1.64 -15.14 -3.76
C ALA A 131 -2.19 -16.57 -3.62
N VAL A 132 -3.49 -16.74 -3.34
CA VAL A 132 -4.13 -18.07 -3.31
C VAL A 132 -4.13 -18.73 -4.69
N LYS A 133 -4.47 -17.97 -5.75
CA LYS A 133 -4.48 -18.44 -7.13
C LYS A 133 -3.10 -18.94 -7.57
N ASN A 134 -2.05 -18.20 -7.22
CA ASN A 134 -0.69 -18.44 -7.72
C ASN A 134 0.15 -19.36 -6.83
N SER A 135 -0.30 -19.68 -5.61
CA SER A 135 0.40 -20.61 -4.72
C SER A 135 -0.13 -22.03 -4.86
N ASN A 136 -1.13 -22.39 -4.06
CA ASN A 136 -1.81 -23.67 -4.12
C ASN A 136 -3.32 -23.44 -4.22
N SER A 137 -3.89 -23.77 -5.38
CA SER A 137 -5.32 -23.62 -5.65
C SER A 137 -6.23 -24.38 -4.68
N ASP A 138 -5.74 -25.44 -4.03
CA ASP A 138 -6.49 -26.19 -3.02
C ASP A 138 -6.58 -25.46 -1.67
N LEU A 139 -5.82 -24.38 -1.45
CA LEU A 139 -5.94 -23.56 -0.24
C LEU A 139 -7.37 -23.06 -0.03
N VAL A 140 -8.16 -22.86 -1.10
CA VAL A 140 -9.57 -22.46 -1.01
C VAL A 140 -10.44 -23.45 -0.22
N LYS A 141 -10.02 -24.72 -0.17
CA LYS A 141 -10.70 -25.79 0.58
C LYS A 141 -10.35 -25.73 2.06
N SER A 142 -9.20 -25.15 2.43
CA SER A 142 -8.70 -25.13 3.79
C SER A 142 -9.61 -24.32 4.74
N PRO A 143 -9.81 -24.79 5.98
CA PRO A 143 -10.53 -24.01 6.99
C PRO A 143 -9.87 -22.66 7.28
N GLN A 144 -8.54 -22.58 7.16
CA GLN A 144 -7.80 -21.35 7.43
C GLN A 144 -8.06 -20.28 6.36
N TYR A 145 -8.02 -20.65 5.07
CA TYR A 145 -8.43 -19.75 4.00
C TYR A 145 -9.83 -19.19 4.22
N LYS A 146 -10.80 -20.05 4.57
CA LYS A 146 -12.19 -19.63 4.79
C LYS A 146 -12.28 -18.60 5.91
N LYS A 147 -11.56 -18.80 7.02
CA LYS A 147 -11.48 -17.82 8.12
C LYS A 147 -10.83 -16.52 7.66
N THR A 148 -9.69 -16.59 6.97
CA THR A 148 -8.96 -15.40 6.47
C THR A 148 -9.81 -14.59 5.48
N ASN A 149 -10.50 -15.25 4.55
CA ASN A 149 -11.42 -14.59 3.64
C ASN A 149 -12.60 -13.96 4.39
N GLN A 150 -13.15 -14.65 5.40
CA GLN A 150 -14.19 -14.09 6.26
C GLN A 150 -13.74 -12.82 6.97
N VAL A 151 -12.52 -12.80 7.55
CA VAL A 151 -12.01 -11.64 8.29
C VAL A 151 -11.81 -10.41 7.42
N LEU A 152 -11.37 -10.61 6.18
CA LEU A 152 -11.28 -9.55 5.16
C LEU A 152 -12.64 -8.95 4.83
N GLU A 153 -13.74 -9.72 4.83
CA GLU A 153 -15.09 -9.18 4.63
C GLU A 153 -15.50 -8.18 5.73
N GLY A 154 -14.93 -8.30 6.93
CA GLY A 154 -15.18 -7.41 8.07
C GLY A 154 -14.47 -6.07 7.97
N PHE A 155 -13.69 -5.82 6.92
CA PHE A 155 -13.04 -4.53 6.72
C PHE A 155 -14.07 -3.45 6.37
N VAL A 156 -13.86 -2.26 6.95
CA VAL A 156 -14.69 -1.08 6.67
C VAL A 156 -14.18 -0.44 5.40
N LYS A 157 -15.09 -0.20 4.46
CA LYS A 157 -14.88 0.73 3.34
C LYS A 157 -14.88 2.17 3.88
N ASN A 158 -14.53 3.15 3.05
CA ASN A 158 -14.45 4.56 3.47
C ASN A 158 -15.74 5.03 4.18
N THR A 159 -15.62 5.49 5.43
CA THR A 159 -16.74 5.95 6.25
C THR A 159 -16.31 7.12 7.14
N LEU A 160 -17.26 7.87 7.70
CA LEU A 160 -17.00 9.06 8.51
C LEU A 160 -17.07 8.76 10.01
N ALA A 161 -16.14 9.35 10.78
CA ALA A 161 -16.15 9.41 12.23
C ALA A 161 -16.29 10.87 12.70
N PRO A 162 -16.97 11.11 13.82
CA PRO A 162 -17.19 12.46 14.36
C PRO A 162 -15.91 13.09 14.97
N SER A 163 -14.86 12.30 15.16
CA SER A 163 -13.59 12.74 15.72
C SER A 163 -12.46 11.78 15.34
N LYS A 164 -11.25 12.03 15.87
CA LYS A 164 -10.10 11.14 15.68
C LYS A 164 -10.41 9.72 16.17
N ILE A 165 -9.94 8.72 15.45
CA ILE A 165 -10.25 7.30 15.69
C ILE A 165 -9.69 6.79 17.02
N ARG A 166 -8.46 7.17 17.40
CA ARG A 166 -7.81 6.65 18.62
C ARG A 166 -8.59 6.95 19.92
N PRO A 167 -9.10 8.19 20.14
CA PRO A 167 -10.05 8.45 21.22
C PRO A 167 -11.31 7.58 21.19
N LEU A 168 -11.89 7.33 20.00
CA LEU A 168 -13.09 6.51 19.85
C LEU A 168 -12.86 5.05 20.22
N ILE A 169 -11.69 4.49 19.85
CA ILE A 169 -11.27 3.15 20.27
C ILE A 169 -11.14 3.10 21.80
N LYS A 170 -10.43 4.07 22.41
CA LYS A 170 -10.20 4.12 23.86
C LYS A 170 -11.52 4.23 24.64
N ALA A 171 -12.47 5.02 24.11
CA ALA A 171 -13.77 5.20 24.75
C ALA A 171 -14.68 3.96 24.63
N GLY A 172 -14.48 3.10 23.62
CA GLY A 172 -15.31 1.91 23.45
C GLY A 172 -16.76 2.20 23.00
N THR A 173 -17.11 3.45 22.73
CA THR A 173 -18.49 3.88 22.46
C THR A 173 -18.90 3.76 20.99
N ASN A 174 -17.96 3.88 20.05
CA ASN A 174 -18.26 3.80 18.62
C ASN A 174 -18.24 2.34 18.13
N LYS A 175 -19.44 1.76 17.96
CA LYS A 175 -19.62 0.35 17.54
C LYS A 175 -18.92 0.02 16.23
N VAL A 176 -18.90 0.93 15.25
CA VAL A 176 -18.26 0.71 13.94
C VAL A 176 -16.75 0.65 14.06
N VAL A 177 -16.16 1.62 14.76
CA VAL A 177 -14.72 1.66 15.01
C VAL A 177 -14.27 0.42 15.82
N ASN A 178 -15.02 0.02 16.85
CA ASN A 178 -14.64 -1.12 17.68
C ASN A 178 -14.80 -2.47 16.95
N ALA A 179 -15.84 -2.62 16.12
CA ALA A 179 -15.99 -3.80 15.27
C ALA A 179 -14.85 -3.91 14.25
N ALA A 180 -14.41 -2.77 13.70
CA ALA A 180 -13.31 -2.71 12.74
C ALA A 180 -11.95 -3.00 13.39
N GLU A 181 -11.70 -2.45 14.58
CA GLU A 181 -10.51 -2.75 15.38
C GLU A 181 -10.44 -4.24 15.73
N LYS A 182 -11.59 -4.86 16.06
CA LYS A 182 -11.65 -6.31 16.25
C LYS A 182 -11.33 -7.07 14.95
N ALA A 183 -11.90 -6.64 13.83
CA ALA A 183 -11.62 -7.24 12.52
C ALA A 183 -10.13 -7.12 12.14
N HIS A 184 -9.45 -6.03 12.51
CA HIS A 184 -8.01 -5.88 12.34
C HIS A 184 -7.24 -6.95 13.12
N LYS A 185 -7.50 -7.10 14.42
CA LYS A 185 -6.84 -8.12 15.26
C LYS A 185 -7.09 -9.54 14.76
N ASP A 186 -8.33 -9.85 14.40
CA ASP A 186 -8.68 -11.16 13.84
C ASP A 186 -7.96 -11.38 12.49
N CYS A 187 -7.89 -10.36 11.63
CA CYS A 187 -7.19 -10.46 10.35
C CYS A 187 -5.69 -10.69 10.51
N MET A 188 -5.00 -9.96 11.39
CA MET A 188 -3.57 -10.19 11.66
C MET A 188 -3.32 -11.62 12.13
N LYS A 189 -4.18 -12.14 13.01
CA LYS A 189 -4.09 -13.53 13.49
C LYS A 189 -4.33 -14.55 12.38
N GLU A 190 -5.46 -14.47 11.68
CA GLU A 190 -5.84 -15.51 10.74
C GLU A 190 -5.02 -15.47 9.44
N LEU A 191 -4.62 -14.29 8.97
CA LEU A 191 -3.69 -14.18 7.85
C LEU A 191 -2.27 -14.60 8.25
N GLY A 192 -1.81 -14.25 9.46
CA GLY A 192 -0.54 -14.73 10.01
C GLY A 192 -0.49 -16.25 10.15
N ASN A 193 -1.58 -16.87 10.63
CA ASN A 193 -1.69 -18.33 10.66
C ASN A 193 -1.59 -18.94 9.26
N LEU A 194 -2.21 -18.32 8.25
CA LEU A 194 -2.12 -18.82 6.88
C LEU A 194 -0.70 -18.69 6.32
N PHE A 195 -0.01 -17.58 6.59
CA PHE A 195 1.41 -17.41 6.26
C PHE A 195 2.30 -18.50 6.87
N ASN A 196 2.00 -18.94 8.10
CA ASN A 196 2.75 -20.00 8.76
C ASN A 196 2.40 -21.40 8.23
N GLN A 197 1.20 -21.59 7.69
CA GLN A 197 0.72 -22.87 7.19
C GLN A 197 1.06 -23.12 5.72
N SER A 198 1.25 -22.07 4.92
CA SER A 198 1.66 -22.18 3.52
C SER A 198 2.74 -21.16 3.19
N LYS A 199 3.96 -21.68 3.03
CA LYS A 199 5.12 -20.92 2.60
C LYS A 199 4.92 -20.34 1.20
N GLU A 200 4.34 -21.11 0.29
CA GLU A 200 4.08 -20.71 -1.09
C GLU A 200 3.10 -19.53 -1.13
N PHE A 201 2.00 -19.59 -0.38
CA PHE A 201 1.06 -18.48 -0.26
C PHE A 201 1.73 -17.22 0.27
N LYS A 202 2.58 -17.36 1.29
CA LYS A 202 3.31 -16.25 1.89
C LYS A 202 4.25 -15.58 0.89
N ILE A 203 4.95 -16.37 0.08
CA ILE A 203 5.84 -15.92 -1.01
C ILE A 203 5.03 -15.19 -2.09
N GLU A 204 3.94 -15.80 -2.58
CA GLU A 204 3.09 -15.18 -3.61
C GLU A 204 2.44 -13.88 -3.14
N PHE A 205 2.06 -13.80 -1.85
CA PHE A 205 1.51 -12.58 -1.28
C PHE A 205 2.53 -11.44 -1.26
N ALA A 206 3.78 -11.74 -0.87
CA ALA A 206 4.87 -10.77 -0.92
C ALA A 206 5.17 -10.37 -2.37
N ARG A 207 5.24 -11.35 -3.30
CA ARG A 207 5.50 -11.10 -4.72
C ARG A 207 4.44 -10.19 -5.33
N GLU A 208 3.16 -10.49 -5.16
CA GLU A 208 2.10 -9.63 -5.69
C GLU A 208 2.11 -8.23 -5.06
N ALA A 209 2.41 -8.13 -3.76
CA ALA A 209 2.55 -6.84 -3.09
C ALA A 209 3.69 -5.99 -3.67
N MET A 210 4.78 -6.61 -4.12
CA MET A 210 5.92 -5.96 -4.75
C MET A 210 5.69 -5.66 -6.23
N SER A 211 5.23 -6.64 -7.01
CA SER A 211 5.23 -6.60 -8.47
C SER A 211 3.91 -6.15 -9.08
N GLY A 212 2.76 -6.47 -8.47
CA GLY A 212 1.45 -6.22 -9.05
C GLY A 212 1.20 -7.01 -10.35
N TYR A 213 1.72 -8.23 -10.45
CA TYR A 213 1.58 -9.06 -11.65
C TYR A 213 0.13 -9.46 -11.94
N GLU A 214 -0.65 -9.83 -10.94
CA GLU A 214 -2.09 -10.08 -11.13
C GLU A 214 -2.85 -8.77 -11.26
N LYS A 215 -2.40 -7.70 -10.58
CA LYS A 215 -3.03 -6.37 -10.64
C LYS A 215 -3.03 -5.76 -12.04
N PHE A 216 -1.87 -5.76 -12.70
CA PHE A 216 -1.66 -5.07 -13.98
C PHE A 216 -1.36 -5.99 -15.16
N GLY A 217 -1.05 -7.26 -14.90
CA GLY A 217 -0.53 -8.21 -15.89
C GLY A 217 0.99 -8.15 -15.97
N LYS A 218 1.65 -9.31 -15.95
CA LYS A 218 3.13 -9.43 -15.90
C LYS A 218 3.88 -8.68 -17.00
N SER A 219 3.29 -8.51 -18.19
CA SER A 219 3.90 -7.77 -19.30
C SER A 219 3.62 -6.27 -19.29
N SER A 220 2.87 -5.78 -18.30
CA SER A 220 2.50 -4.37 -18.20
C SER A 220 3.66 -3.55 -17.64
N PRO A 221 3.95 -2.34 -18.19
CA PRO A 221 4.93 -1.44 -17.59
C PRO A 221 4.53 -0.95 -16.19
N ALA A 222 3.28 -1.17 -15.77
CA ALA A 222 2.80 -0.87 -14.43
C ALA A 222 3.16 -1.93 -13.39
N SER A 223 3.53 -3.13 -13.83
CA SER A 223 4.10 -4.16 -12.97
C SER A 223 5.60 -3.94 -12.81
N ALA A 224 6.11 -4.13 -11.60
CA ALA A 224 7.52 -4.01 -11.31
C ALA A 224 8.20 -5.39 -11.37
N ASP A 225 9.33 -5.46 -12.07
CA ASP A 225 10.16 -6.66 -12.19
C ASP A 225 11.32 -6.65 -11.20
N LEU A 226 11.75 -5.44 -10.80
CA LEU A 226 12.90 -5.23 -9.94
C LEU A 226 12.54 -4.40 -8.71
N MET A 227 12.98 -4.85 -7.54
CA MET A 227 12.96 -4.07 -6.31
C MET A 227 14.29 -3.33 -6.19
N LEU A 228 14.25 -2.00 -6.36
CA LEU A 228 15.39 -1.13 -6.10
C LEU A 228 15.30 -0.63 -4.68
N VAL A 229 16.30 -0.98 -3.88
CA VAL A 229 16.33 -0.71 -2.45
C VAL A 229 17.57 0.11 -2.11
N SER A 230 17.39 1.20 -1.37
CA SER A 230 18.51 2.08 -1.02
C SER A 230 18.34 2.74 0.36
N THR A 231 19.47 3.05 1.00
CA THR A 231 19.49 4.03 2.08
C THR A 231 19.14 5.43 1.56
N ALA A 232 18.68 6.32 2.44
CA ALA A 232 18.25 7.67 2.07
C ALA A 232 19.35 8.54 1.43
N ASP A 233 20.61 8.22 1.70
CA ASP A 233 21.82 8.89 1.20
C ASP A 233 22.45 8.19 -0.02
N GLY A 234 21.89 7.06 -0.46
CA GLY A 234 22.44 6.27 -1.57
C GLY A 234 23.74 5.52 -1.23
N GLY A 235 24.16 5.50 0.05
CA GLY A 235 25.38 4.83 0.48
C GLY A 235 25.35 3.31 0.30
N LYS A 236 24.16 2.70 0.38
CA LYS A 236 23.94 1.28 0.07
C LYS A 236 22.75 1.15 -0.88
N VAL A 237 22.96 0.46 -1.99
CA VAL A 237 21.97 0.26 -3.06
C VAL A 237 21.99 -1.20 -3.51
N GLU A 238 20.84 -1.84 -3.47
CA GLU A 238 20.62 -3.22 -3.89
C GLU A 238 19.47 -3.28 -4.90
N ILE A 239 19.58 -4.19 -5.87
CA ILE A 239 18.54 -4.42 -6.87
C ILE A 239 18.27 -5.91 -6.90
N HIS A 240 17.01 -6.28 -6.64
CA HIS A 240 16.56 -7.66 -6.54
C HIS A 240 15.46 -7.96 -7.55
N ASP A 241 15.47 -9.15 -8.14
CA ASP A 241 14.44 -9.60 -9.07
C ASP A 241 13.24 -10.17 -8.30
N VAL A 242 12.02 -9.70 -8.58
CA VAL A 242 10.80 -10.21 -7.93
C VAL A 242 10.42 -11.62 -8.39
N ASN A 243 11.07 -12.14 -9.42
CA ASN A 243 10.96 -13.54 -9.85
C ASN A 243 11.94 -14.45 -9.12
N ASP A 244 12.86 -13.92 -8.31
CA ASP A 244 13.69 -14.74 -7.42
C ASP A 244 12.87 -15.13 -6.17
N ASP A 245 12.51 -16.41 -6.10
CA ASP A 245 11.77 -16.99 -4.98
C ASP A 245 12.53 -16.89 -3.66
N SER A 246 13.86 -16.95 -3.67
CA SER A 246 14.69 -16.79 -2.46
C SER A 246 14.56 -15.37 -1.93
N TYR A 247 14.62 -14.37 -2.81
CA TYR A 247 14.39 -12.99 -2.42
C TYR A 247 12.96 -12.76 -1.92
N CYS A 248 11.95 -13.29 -2.64
CA CYS A 248 10.56 -13.19 -2.20
C CYS A 248 10.33 -13.87 -0.84
N GLU A 249 10.98 -14.99 -0.56
CA GLU A 249 10.95 -15.66 0.73
C GLU A 249 11.61 -14.83 1.84
N LYS A 250 12.76 -14.21 1.58
CA LYS A 250 13.43 -13.29 2.52
C LYS A 250 12.50 -12.14 2.89
N ILE A 251 11.92 -11.48 1.89
CA ILE A 251 10.96 -10.38 2.09
C ILE A 251 9.71 -10.86 2.84
N ALA A 252 9.15 -12.00 2.42
CA ALA A 252 8.02 -12.60 3.10
C ALA A 252 8.33 -12.89 4.57
N THR A 253 9.56 -13.30 4.91
CA THR A 253 9.96 -13.56 6.30
C THR A 253 10.16 -12.28 7.09
N ALA A 254 10.73 -11.25 6.48
CA ALA A 254 10.95 -9.96 7.12
C ALA A 254 9.67 -9.09 7.23
N MET A 255 8.64 -9.34 6.42
CA MET A 255 7.46 -8.47 6.38
C MET A 255 6.66 -8.51 7.70
N LYS A 256 6.44 -7.32 8.26
CA LYS A 256 5.54 -7.10 9.39
C LYS A 256 4.14 -6.85 8.83
N LEU A 257 3.29 -7.86 8.96
CA LEU A 257 1.86 -7.75 8.65
C LEU A 257 1.18 -6.85 9.69
N GLN A 258 0.58 -5.76 9.24
CA GLN A 258 -0.20 -4.88 10.10
C GLN A 258 -1.53 -4.55 9.44
N THR A 259 -2.63 -4.78 10.15
CA THR A 259 -3.93 -4.22 9.76
C THR A 259 -4.24 -3.02 10.64
N ARG A 260 -4.65 -1.91 10.02
CA ARG A 260 -4.86 -0.65 10.74
C ARG A 260 -5.92 0.21 10.09
N PHE A 261 -6.33 1.25 10.80
CA PHE A 261 -7.09 2.35 10.19
C PHE A 261 -6.15 3.25 9.39
N LYS A 262 -6.57 3.60 8.18
CA LYS A 262 -6.12 4.80 7.50
C LYS A 262 -7.18 5.88 7.69
N THR A 263 -6.76 7.12 7.90
CA THR A 263 -7.66 8.23 8.18
C THR A 263 -7.32 9.44 7.31
N SER A 264 -8.34 10.24 7.02
CA SER A 264 -8.19 11.54 6.38
C SER A 264 -9.16 12.52 7.01
N GLN A 265 -8.70 13.71 7.39
CA GLN A 265 -9.59 14.73 7.94
C GLN A 265 -10.50 15.25 6.82
N ARG A 266 -11.81 15.35 7.10
CA ARG A 266 -12.72 16.03 6.18
C ARG A 266 -12.46 17.53 6.25
N THR A 267 -12.25 18.14 5.09
CA THR A 267 -12.01 19.58 4.94
C THR A 267 -13.17 20.26 4.21
N LYS A 268 -13.34 21.55 4.46
CA LYS A 268 -14.37 22.42 3.88
C LYS A 268 -13.77 23.80 3.64
N LYS A 269 -13.93 24.34 2.43
CA LYS A 269 -13.29 25.61 2.02
C LYS A 269 -13.81 26.78 2.85
N GLU A 270 -15.09 26.76 3.20
CA GLU A 270 -15.76 27.75 4.05
C GLU A 270 -15.22 27.80 5.50
N LEU A 271 -14.48 26.77 5.93
CA LEU A 271 -13.85 26.74 7.26
C LEU A 271 -12.39 27.20 7.24
N VAL A 272 -11.85 27.56 6.07
CA VAL A 272 -10.48 28.06 5.97
C VAL A 272 -10.38 29.41 6.66
N SER A 273 -9.49 29.51 7.64
CA SER A 273 -9.22 30.73 8.40
C SER A 273 -7.74 30.79 8.79
N PRO A 274 -7.24 31.93 9.31
CA PRO A 274 -5.87 32.01 9.83
C PRO A 274 -5.54 30.98 10.92
N THR A 275 -6.56 30.48 11.65
CA THR A 275 -6.40 29.44 12.69
C THR A 275 -6.82 28.04 12.22
N ASN A 276 -7.31 27.91 10.99
CA ASN A 276 -7.72 26.66 10.36
C ASN A 276 -7.36 26.67 8.87
N GLU A 277 -6.06 26.78 8.56
CA GLU A 277 -5.55 26.98 7.20
C GLU A 277 -6.02 25.92 6.19
N LYS A 278 -6.30 24.71 6.67
CA LYS A 278 -6.75 23.57 5.85
C LYS A 278 -8.27 23.38 5.85
N GLY A 279 -9.02 24.21 6.56
CA GLY A 279 -10.48 24.11 6.65
C GLY A 279 -10.98 22.81 7.27
N GLY A 280 -10.25 22.26 8.26
CA GLY A 280 -10.60 21.02 8.93
C GLY A 280 -11.93 21.11 9.67
N THR A 281 -12.79 20.11 9.50
CA THR A 281 -14.12 20.04 10.15
C THR A 281 -14.09 19.42 11.55
N GLY A 282 -13.01 18.71 11.88
CA GLY A 282 -12.93 17.85 13.07
C GLY A 282 -13.43 16.41 12.83
N GLU A 283 -14.16 16.18 11.73
CA GLU A 283 -14.58 14.85 11.30
C GLU A 283 -13.47 14.16 10.49
N TYR A 284 -13.44 12.83 10.54
CA TYR A 284 -12.41 12.03 9.88
C TYR A 284 -13.03 10.90 9.06
N PHE A 285 -12.68 10.84 7.79
CA PHE A 285 -12.84 9.63 7.01
C PHE A 285 -11.89 8.56 7.55
N PHE A 286 -12.36 7.31 7.60
CA PHE A 286 -11.55 6.16 7.97
C PHE A 286 -11.93 4.92 7.18
N TRP A 287 -10.95 4.04 6.98
CA TRP A 287 -11.13 2.73 6.36
C TRP A 287 -10.07 1.74 6.87
N SER A 288 -10.35 0.44 6.73
CA SER A 288 -9.41 -0.61 7.07
C SER A 288 -8.39 -0.81 5.94
N VAL A 289 -7.12 -0.99 6.30
CA VAL A 289 -6.04 -1.36 5.37
C VAL A 289 -5.21 -2.53 5.88
N ILE A 290 -4.70 -3.35 4.97
CA ILE A 290 -3.54 -4.23 5.22
C ILE A 290 -2.29 -3.48 4.78
N SER A 291 -1.33 -3.35 5.68
CA SER A 291 0.00 -2.82 5.41
C SER A 291 1.04 -3.93 5.57
N LEU A 292 1.96 -4.01 4.61
CA LEU A 292 3.19 -4.79 4.74
C LEU A 292 4.35 -3.82 4.91
N ILE A 293 5.00 -3.87 6.06
CA ILE A 293 6.15 -3.04 6.38
C ILE A 293 7.38 -3.95 6.35
N VAL A 294 8.41 -3.54 5.62
CA VAL A 294 9.69 -4.23 5.50
C VAL A 294 10.79 -3.20 5.71
N ASP A 295 11.79 -3.53 6.51
CA ASP A 295 13.03 -2.76 6.48
C ASP A 295 13.70 -3.05 5.15
N SER A 296 13.88 -2.03 4.31
CA SER A 296 14.27 -2.25 2.92
C SER A 296 15.68 -2.85 2.82
N MET A 297 16.57 -2.53 3.76
CA MET A 297 17.99 -2.88 3.71
C MET A 297 18.34 -4.16 4.47
N THR A 298 17.48 -5.19 4.44
CA THR A 298 17.48 -6.43 5.26
C THR A 298 18.75 -7.33 5.27
N GLU A 299 19.96 -6.82 5.07
CA GLU A 299 21.21 -7.57 5.29
C GLU A 299 21.70 -7.57 6.76
N GLU A 300 20.97 -6.98 7.71
CA GLU A 300 21.25 -7.14 9.15
C GLU A 300 20.10 -7.84 9.88
N LEU A 301 19.89 -9.12 9.55
CA LEU A 301 19.09 -10.04 10.37
C LEU A 301 19.94 -11.17 10.97
N ASP A 302 21.23 -10.91 11.21
CA ASP A 302 21.99 -11.65 12.22
C ASP A 302 22.17 -10.76 13.45
N THR A 303 21.88 -11.31 14.62
CA THR A 303 22.01 -10.71 15.95
C THR A 303 21.10 -9.51 16.24
N ASN A 304 19.80 -9.75 16.42
CA ASN A 304 19.04 -9.22 17.57
C ASN A 304 17.64 -9.84 17.57
N GLU A 305 17.60 -11.14 17.87
CA GLU A 305 16.41 -11.75 18.47
C GLU A 305 16.16 -11.07 19.84
N LYS A 306 15.49 -9.92 19.83
CA LYS A 306 14.74 -9.37 20.96
C LYS A 306 13.94 -8.16 20.48
N GLU A 307 12.63 -8.22 20.72
CA GLU A 307 11.62 -7.19 20.44
C GLU A 307 11.19 -6.99 18.98
N THR A 308 10.50 -7.97 18.39
CA THR A 308 9.19 -7.77 17.72
C THR A 308 8.58 -9.08 17.21
N LEU A 309 8.75 -10.17 17.97
CA LEU A 309 7.71 -11.18 18.03
C LEU A 309 6.54 -10.52 18.74
N VAL A 310 5.48 -10.17 18.01
CA VAL A 310 4.16 -10.17 18.63
C VAL A 310 4.02 -11.60 19.15
N GLU A 311 4.23 -11.77 20.46
CA GLU A 311 4.12 -13.04 21.16
C GLU A 311 2.75 -13.64 20.84
N PHE A 312 2.71 -14.48 19.82
CA PHE A 312 1.58 -15.36 19.54
C PHE A 312 1.62 -16.53 20.53
N ASN A 313 1.65 -16.22 21.83
CA ASN A 313 1.20 -17.14 22.87
C ASN A 313 -0.34 -17.15 22.90
N ILE A 314 -0.94 -17.53 21.77
CA ILE A 314 -2.35 -17.95 21.69
C ILE A 314 -2.38 -19.45 21.35
N LEU A 315 -1.69 -20.23 22.19
CA LEU A 315 -1.88 -21.66 22.45
C LEU A 315 -2.26 -21.70 23.95
N ASN A 316 -3.41 -22.14 24.45
CA ASN A 316 -4.30 -23.24 24.08
C ASN A 316 -5.71 -23.02 24.69
N LYS A 317 -6.56 -22.11 24.17
CA LYS A 317 -7.95 -22.02 24.67
C LYS A 317 -8.98 -21.30 23.78
N VAL A 318 -9.08 -21.63 22.49
CA VAL A 318 -10.28 -21.24 21.72
C VAL A 318 -10.76 -22.39 20.84
N LYS A 319 -11.46 -23.35 21.45
CA LYS A 319 -12.39 -24.25 20.73
C LYS A 319 -13.73 -23.52 20.57
N SER A 320 -14.18 -23.33 19.32
CA SER A 320 -15.53 -22.95 18.86
C SER A 320 -16.02 -21.48 18.84
N PHE A 321 -15.24 -20.44 19.16
CA PHE A 321 -15.79 -19.07 19.31
C PHE A 321 -15.84 -18.17 18.04
N VAL A 322 -15.36 -18.64 16.88
CA VAL A 322 -15.15 -17.76 15.70
C VAL A 322 -16.42 -17.59 14.85
N SER A 323 -17.21 -18.65 14.58
CA SER A 323 -18.35 -18.54 13.65
C SER A 323 -19.50 -17.65 14.18
N LYS A 324 -19.82 -17.75 15.49
CA LYS A 324 -20.91 -16.97 16.12
C LYS A 324 -20.54 -15.51 16.37
N THR A 325 -19.28 -15.23 16.64
CA THR A 325 -18.80 -13.85 16.86
C THR A 325 -18.56 -13.14 15.54
N TRP A 326 -18.11 -13.87 14.52
CA TRP A 326 -17.80 -13.30 13.22
C TRP A 326 -19.04 -13.05 12.36
N SER A 327 -20.02 -13.97 12.36
CA SER A 327 -21.33 -13.69 11.76
C SER A 327 -21.95 -12.42 12.33
N LYS A 328 -21.71 -12.09 13.61
CA LYS A 328 -22.12 -10.81 14.21
C LYS A 328 -21.35 -9.61 13.67
N VAL A 329 -20.04 -9.70 13.44
CA VAL A 329 -19.23 -8.61 12.86
C VAL A 329 -19.58 -8.38 11.38
N THR A 330 -19.69 -9.43 10.57
CA THR A 330 -20.09 -9.29 9.15
C THR A 330 -21.55 -8.86 9.03
N ASN A 331 -22.46 -9.41 9.83
CA ASN A 331 -23.83 -8.90 9.90
C ASN A 331 -23.86 -7.47 10.44
N PHE A 332 -22.96 -7.09 11.34
CA PHE A 332 -22.85 -5.72 11.83
C PHE A 332 -22.34 -4.78 10.75
N PHE A 333 -21.42 -5.16 9.87
CA PHE A 333 -21.04 -4.30 8.73
C PHE A 333 -22.10 -4.29 7.63
N LYS A 334 -22.78 -5.42 7.37
CA LYS A 334 -23.92 -5.48 6.44
C LYS A 334 -25.11 -4.65 6.95
N LYS A 335 -25.43 -4.71 8.24
CA LYS A 335 -26.45 -3.88 8.91
C LYS A 335 -25.97 -2.46 9.18
N GLY A 336 -24.69 -2.29 9.45
CA GLY A 336 -23.99 -1.04 9.72
C GLY A 336 -23.92 -0.17 8.48
N LEU A 337 -23.83 -0.73 7.27
CA LEU A 337 -24.01 0.01 6.02
C LEU A 337 -25.45 0.58 5.91
N ARG A 338 -26.45 -0.17 6.39
CA ARG A 338 -27.86 0.28 6.50
C ARG A 338 -28.08 1.29 7.65
N GLN A 339 -27.29 1.23 8.71
CA GLN A 339 -27.34 2.19 9.82
C GLN A 339 -26.46 3.44 9.58
N LEU A 340 -25.40 3.33 8.78
CA LEU A 340 -24.57 4.43 8.29
C LEU A 340 -25.33 5.26 7.27
N THR A 341 -26.13 4.64 6.42
CA THR A 341 -27.06 5.37 5.54
C THR A 341 -28.13 6.13 6.33
N SER A 342 -28.59 5.62 7.47
CA SER A 342 -29.47 6.37 8.38
C SER A 342 -28.73 7.41 9.25
N PHE A 343 -27.46 7.15 9.64
CA PHE A 343 -26.65 8.06 10.47
C PHE A 343 -26.01 9.20 9.67
N LEU A 344 -25.62 8.95 8.42
CA LEU A 344 -25.10 9.96 7.48
C LEU A 344 -26.20 10.76 6.80
N GLY A 345 -27.47 10.53 7.16
CA GLY A 345 -28.60 11.19 6.53
C GLY A 345 -28.55 11.04 5.02
N ALA A 346 -28.95 9.88 4.50
CA ALA A 346 -29.55 9.89 3.17
C ALA A 346 -30.73 10.89 3.23
N ILE A 347 -30.46 12.16 2.92
CA ILE A 347 -31.47 13.16 2.66
C ILE A 347 -32.15 12.63 1.39
N PRO A 348 -33.42 12.19 1.44
CA PRO A 348 -34.13 11.89 0.21
C PRO A 348 -34.06 13.13 -0.69
N ASP A 349 -33.73 12.96 -1.97
CA ASP A 349 -33.84 14.03 -2.97
C ASP A 349 -35.33 14.40 -3.10
N ILE A 350 -35.83 15.27 -2.22
CA ILE A 350 -37.19 15.80 -2.30
C ILE A 350 -37.21 16.82 -3.43
N ARG A 351 -37.44 16.34 -4.65
CA ARG A 351 -37.82 17.19 -5.78
C ARG A 351 -39.28 17.61 -5.60
N VAL A 352 -39.50 18.75 -4.94
CA VAL A 352 -40.82 19.38 -4.94
C VAL A 352 -41.07 19.93 -6.35
N LYS A 353 -42.04 19.37 -7.08
CA LYS A 353 -42.56 20.00 -8.31
C LYS A 353 -43.20 21.34 -7.94
N ARG A 354 -42.55 22.45 -8.29
CA ARG A 354 -43.07 23.81 -8.06
C ARG A 354 -44.06 24.31 -9.12
N ASN A 355 -44.69 23.40 -9.87
CA ASN A 355 -45.77 23.75 -10.80
C ASN A 355 -47.04 23.02 -10.39
N VAL A 356 -47.77 23.61 -9.45
CA VAL A 356 -49.20 23.37 -9.32
C VAL A 356 -49.84 24.14 -10.47
N LYS A 357 -50.40 23.44 -11.45
CA LYS A 357 -51.35 24.06 -12.39
C LYS A 357 -52.64 24.26 -11.61
N PHE A 358 -53.07 25.51 -11.49
CA PHE A 358 -54.44 25.84 -11.09
C PHE A 358 -55.40 25.51 -12.23
#